data_AF-A0A9E1XMR9-F1
#
_entry.id   AF-A0A9E1XMR9-F1
#
_cell.length_a   1.000
_cell.length_b   1.000
_cell.length_c   1.000
_cell.angle_alpha   90.00
_cell.angle_beta   90.00
_cell.angle_gamma   90.00
#
_symmetry.space_group_name_H-M   'P 1'
#
loop_
_entity.id
_entity.type
_entity.pdbx_description
1 polymer ?
#
loop_
_entity_poly.entity_id
_entity_poly.type
_entity_poly.pdbx_seq_one_letter_code
_entity_poly.pdbx_strand_id
1 'polypeptide(L)'
;MIRRKCSFLLLVLGTLLAHSGEVICEGTYKHHLQGVAADAAGNLFWSFTTTLVKTDATGQALVTIPVTSHHGDLACSDGKVFVAVNLGSFNQPAGKAKSWVYVYDAKDLKLLAKHRTLEVVHGAGGIARKGKGFLVVGGLPKGVEENYAYEYDSELRFVKRHVIASGYTLLGIQAACRVEKGWLFACYGKQLLRVDDSLRLVSSRPFDAAIGMVPLGKANFQIARHFGKVKYRAKLVPCRADETRGLVAK
;
A
#
# COMPACT_ATOMS: atom_id res chain seq x y z
N MET A 1 -3.71 -18.99 -55.64
CA MET A 1 -3.26 -19.56 -54.36
C MET A 1 -2.65 -18.46 -53.49
N ILE A 2 -3.40 -17.88 -52.56
CA ILE A 2 -2.84 -17.04 -51.48
C ILE A 2 -3.62 -17.40 -50.21
N ARG A 3 -3.00 -18.20 -49.33
CA ARG A 3 -3.56 -18.53 -48.00
C ARG A 3 -3.24 -17.37 -47.04
N ARG A 4 -4.25 -16.59 -46.66
CA ARG A 4 -4.16 -15.68 -45.52
C ARG A 4 -4.28 -16.50 -44.23
N LYS A 5 -3.20 -16.57 -43.45
CA LYS A 5 -3.24 -17.09 -42.08
C LYS A 5 -3.84 -16.00 -41.19
N CYS A 6 -5.07 -16.21 -40.71
CA CYS A 6 -5.63 -15.43 -39.60
C CYS A 6 -4.97 -15.92 -38.30
N SER A 7 -4.13 -15.09 -37.69
CA SER A 7 -3.74 -15.25 -36.28
C SER A 7 -4.91 -14.85 -35.40
N PHE A 8 -5.47 -15.81 -34.66
CA PHE A 8 -6.37 -15.52 -33.55
C PHE A 8 -5.53 -14.93 -32.40
N LEU A 9 -5.70 -13.64 -32.15
CA LEU A 9 -5.22 -13.00 -30.93
C LEU A 9 -6.19 -13.37 -29.80
N LEU A 10 -5.80 -14.34 -28.96
CA LEU A 10 -6.56 -14.71 -27.77
C LEU A 10 -6.38 -13.61 -26.72
N LEU A 11 -7.33 -12.68 -26.64
CA LEU A 11 -7.39 -11.69 -25.57
C LEU A 11 -7.91 -12.40 -24.31
N VAL A 12 -7.01 -12.82 -23.43
CA VAL A 12 -7.41 -13.30 -22.09
C VAL A 12 -7.84 -12.06 -21.29
N LEU A 13 -9.13 -11.74 -21.32
CA LEU A 13 -9.71 -10.89 -20.29
C LEU A 13 -9.66 -11.67 -18.98
N GLY A 14 -8.65 -11.41 -18.17
CA GLY A 14 -8.71 -11.72 -16.74
C GLY A 14 -9.84 -10.90 -16.14
N THR A 15 -10.99 -11.52 -15.93
CA THR A 15 -12.05 -10.97 -15.09
C THR A 15 -11.51 -10.87 -13.67
N LEU A 16 -11.17 -9.66 -13.23
CA LEU A 16 -11.17 -9.35 -11.81
C LEU A 16 -12.58 -9.66 -11.31
N LEU A 17 -12.73 -10.75 -10.56
CA LEU A 17 -13.85 -10.88 -9.64
C LEU A 17 -13.67 -9.76 -8.60
N ALA A 18 -14.23 -8.59 -8.91
CA ALA A 18 -14.35 -7.51 -7.96
C ALA A 18 -15.26 -8.02 -6.84
N HIS A 19 -14.65 -8.50 -5.75
CA HIS A 19 -15.41 -8.93 -4.59
C HIS A 19 -16.05 -7.69 -3.96
N SER A 20 -17.32 -7.47 -4.26
CA SER A 20 -18.08 -6.32 -3.75
C SER A 20 -18.49 -6.46 -2.29
N GLY A 21 -18.08 -7.56 -1.64
CA GLY A 21 -18.36 -7.87 -0.24
C GLY A 21 -17.18 -7.61 0.69
N GLU A 22 -17.42 -7.87 1.97
CA GLU A 22 -16.41 -7.90 3.01
C GLU A 22 -15.50 -9.13 2.84
N VAL A 23 -14.18 -8.95 2.98
CA VAL A 23 -13.21 -10.05 2.99
C VAL A 23 -12.49 -10.06 4.32
N ILE A 24 -12.58 -11.15 5.06
CA ILE A 24 -11.93 -11.28 6.38
C ILE A 24 -10.60 -12.01 6.19
N CYS A 25 -9.49 -11.38 6.62
CA CYS A 25 -8.23 -12.09 6.73
C CYS A 25 -8.34 -13.15 7.82
N GLU A 26 -8.20 -14.42 7.46
CA GLU A 26 -8.23 -15.53 8.41
C GLU A 26 -7.12 -15.42 9.45
N GLY A 27 -7.47 -15.44 10.73
CA GLY A 27 -6.52 -15.44 11.84
C GLY A 27 -6.67 -14.28 12.81
N THR A 28 -5.74 -14.23 13.77
CA THR A 28 -5.57 -13.15 14.75
C THR A 28 -4.08 -12.99 14.99
N TYR A 29 -3.59 -11.76 14.91
CA TYR A 29 -2.15 -11.49 14.90
C TYR A 29 -1.71 -10.70 16.13
N LYS A 30 -0.41 -10.72 16.40
CA LYS A 30 0.14 -10.12 17.63
C LYS A 30 0.09 -8.59 17.64
N HIS A 31 0.14 -7.96 16.47
CA HIS A 31 0.22 -6.51 16.31
C HIS A 31 -0.67 -6.03 15.17
N HIS A 32 -0.88 -4.72 15.07
CA HIS A 32 -1.83 -4.13 14.12
C HIS A 32 -1.41 -4.30 12.66
N LEU A 33 -2.43 -4.23 11.80
CA LEU A 33 -2.29 -4.23 10.35
C LEU A 33 -1.75 -2.87 9.90
N GLN A 34 -0.83 -2.91 8.97
CA GLN A 34 -0.11 -1.74 8.47
C GLN A 34 -0.41 -1.47 6.99
N GLY A 35 -0.92 -2.48 6.28
CA GLY A 35 -1.23 -2.37 4.86
C GLY A 35 -1.75 -3.63 4.21
N VAL A 36 -2.33 -3.47 3.02
CA VAL A 36 -2.88 -4.56 2.20
C VAL A 36 -2.64 -4.26 0.73
N ALA A 37 -2.21 -5.26 -0.04
CA ALA A 37 -2.19 -5.20 -1.51
C ALA A 37 -2.84 -6.44 -2.11
N ALA A 38 -3.23 -6.33 -3.37
CA ALA A 38 -3.74 -7.44 -4.17
C ALA A 38 -2.85 -7.66 -5.40
N ASP A 39 -2.74 -8.91 -5.85
CA ASP A 39 -2.21 -9.22 -7.18
C ASP A 39 -3.31 -9.31 -8.24
N ALA A 40 -2.92 -9.48 -9.50
CA ALA A 40 -3.84 -9.61 -10.63
C ALA A 40 -4.67 -10.89 -10.61
N ALA A 41 -4.26 -11.91 -9.85
CA ALA A 41 -5.00 -13.16 -9.67
C ALA A 41 -6.04 -13.06 -8.53
N GLY A 42 -6.06 -11.96 -7.78
CA GLY A 42 -6.96 -11.72 -6.66
C GLY A 42 -6.44 -12.24 -5.32
N ASN A 43 -5.20 -12.72 -5.22
CA ASN A 43 -4.62 -13.00 -3.91
C ASN A 43 -4.40 -11.69 -3.15
N LEU A 44 -4.55 -11.74 -1.84
CA LEU A 44 -4.36 -10.60 -0.96
C LEU A 44 -3.13 -10.82 -0.09
N PHE A 45 -2.40 -9.75 0.16
CA PHE A 45 -1.21 -9.72 0.98
C PHE A 45 -1.41 -8.72 2.09
N TRP A 46 -1.28 -9.17 3.33
CA TRP A 46 -1.58 -8.40 4.54
C TRP A 46 -0.30 -8.25 5.35
N SER A 47 0.16 -7.01 5.50
CA SER A 47 1.33 -6.69 6.33
C SER A 47 0.86 -6.26 7.71
N PHE A 48 1.05 -7.12 8.69
CA PHE A 48 0.99 -6.77 10.10
C PHE A 48 2.40 -6.44 10.58
N THR A 49 2.48 -5.65 11.65
CA THR A 49 3.76 -5.15 12.18
C THR A 49 4.82 -6.25 12.40
N THR A 50 4.41 -7.49 12.67
CA THR A 50 5.32 -8.65 12.88
C THR A 50 4.94 -9.89 12.06
N THR A 51 3.98 -9.80 11.15
CA THR A 51 3.48 -10.98 10.40
C THR A 51 3.12 -10.57 8.99
N LEU A 52 3.58 -11.33 7.99
CA LEU A 52 3.15 -11.18 6.61
C LEU A 52 2.27 -12.37 6.25
N VAL A 53 1.11 -12.09 5.66
CA VAL A 53 0.09 -13.09 5.36
C VAL A 53 -0.28 -12.98 3.88
N LYS A 54 -0.39 -14.12 3.21
CA LYS A 54 -1.03 -14.25 1.92
C LYS A 54 -2.34 -15.00 2.11
N THR A 55 -3.43 -14.46 1.57
CA THR A 55 -4.72 -15.13 1.49
C THR A 55 -5.15 -15.27 0.03
N ASP A 56 -6.12 -16.13 -0.22
CA ASP A 56 -6.89 -16.08 -1.46
C ASP A 56 -7.84 -14.86 -1.47
N ALA A 57 -8.64 -14.74 -2.52
CA ALA A 57 -9.62 -13.66 -2.70
C ALA A 57 -10.79 -13.69 -1.68
N THR A 58 -11.00 -14.83 -1.01
CA THR A 58 -12.04 -15.01 0.02
C THR A 58 -11.54 -14.69 1.42
N GLY A 59 -10.21 -14.53 1.57
CA GLY A 59 -9.55 -14.23 2.83
C GLY A 59 -9.02 -15.46 3.59
N GLN A 60 -9.14 -16.66 3.00
CA GLN A 60 -8.55 -17.88 3.55
C GLN A 60 -7.02 -17.80 3.50
N ALA A 61 -6.36 -18.09 4.62
CA ALA A 61 -4.91 -18.01 4.71
C ALA A 61 -4.24 -19.13 3.89
N LEU A 62 -3.34 -18.72 2.98
CA LEU A 62 -2.54 -19.63 2.16
C LEU A 62 -1.11 -19.76 2.71
N VAL A 63 -0.52 -18.64 3.13
CA VAL A 63 0.82 -18.58 3.70
C VAL A 63 0.85 -17.52 4.80
N THR A 64 1.46 -17.85 5.94
CA THR A 64 1.70 -16.91 7.04
C THR A 64 3.12 -17.07 7.54
N ILE A 65 3.88 -15.98 7.61
CA ILE A 65 5.25 -15.99 8.10
C ILE A 65 5.49 -14.93 9.20
N PRO A 66 6.33 -15.21 10.20
CA PRO A 66 6.84 -14.16 11.07
C PRO A 66 7.80 -13.27 10.29
N VAL A 67 7.79 -11.97 10.60
CA VAL A 67 8.74 -11.01 10.05
C VAL A 67 9.33 -10.15 11.15
N THR A 68 10.42 -9.46 10.86
CA THR A 68 10.98 -8.46 11.78
C THR A 68 9.92 -7.41 12.12
N SER A 69 9.93 -6.90 13.36
CA SER A 69 9.00 -5.85 13.74
C SER A 69 9.17 -4.59 12.89
N HIS A 70 8.06 -3.87 12.66
CA HIS A 70 7.93 -2.63 11.87
C HIS A 70 7.87 -2.83 10.35
N HIS A 71 7.19 -3.87 9.91
CA HIS A 71 6.67 -3.92 8.54
C HIS A 71 5.53 -2.91 8.38
N GLY A 72 5.63 -2.09 7.35
CA GLY A 72 4.66 -1.06 6.96
C GLY A 72 3.70 -1.55 5.88
N ASP A 73 3.09 -0.60 5.16
CA ASP A 73 2.27 -0.87 3.98
C ASP A 73 3.11 -1.43 2.83
N LEU A 74 2.44 -2.12 1.91
CA LEU A 74 3.08 -2.96 0.90
C LEU A 74 2.48 -2.76 -0.50
N ALA A 75 3.24 -3.18 -1.51
CA ALA A 75 2.78 -3.27 -2.89
C ALA A 75 3.05 -4.67 -3.45
N CYS A 76 2.21 -5.12 -4.38
CA CYS A 76 2.48 -6.31 -5.19
C CYS A 76 2.75 -5.92 -6.64
N SER A 77 3.79 -6.48 -7.24
CA SER A 77 4.12 -6.31 -8.66
C SER A 77 5.00 -7.46 -9.15
N ASP A 78 4.78 -7.94 -10.37
CA ASP A 78 5.69 -8.86 -11.07
C ASP A 78 6.06 -10.11 -10.24
N GLY A 79 5.05 -10.73 -9.62
CA GLY A 79 5.19 -11.92 -8.79
C GLY A 79 5.92 -11.69 -7.47
N LYS A 80 6.07 -10.44 -7.03
CA LYS A 80 6.76 -10.07 -5.79
C LYS A 80 5.89 -9.19 -4.90
N VAL A 81 6.19 -9.23 -3.61
CA VAL A 81 5.63 -8.37 -2.58
C VAL A 81 6.73 -7.47 -2.05
N PHE A 82 6.53 -6.17 -2.14
CA PHE A 82 7.45 -5.14 -1.68
C PHE A 82 6.88 -4.51 -0.42
N VAL A 83 7.61 -4.53 0.68
CA VAL A 83 7.13 -4.02 1.97
C VAL A 83 8.06 -2.91 2.44
N ALA A 84 7.50 -1.75 2.78
CA ALA A 84 8.23 -0.69 3.46
C ALA A 84 8.56 -1.15 4.89
N VAL A 85 9.81 -0.99 5.33
CA VAL A 85 10.25 -1.44 6.66
C VAL A 85 11.09 -0.36 7.31
N ASN A 86 10.85 -0.07 8.59
CA ASN A 86 11.69 0.83 9.36
C ASN A 86 12.18 0.18 10.66
N LEU A 87 13.47 -0.14 10.71
CA LEU A 87 14.14 -0.75 11.87
C LEU A 87 14.68 0.27 12.87
N GLY A 88 14.45 1.56 12.63
CA GLY A 88 14.83 2.66 13.52
C GLY A 88 13.62 3.29 14.19
N SER A 89 13.79 4.52 14.68
CA SER A 89 12.67 5.26 15.27
C SER A 89 11.82 5.90 14.17
N PHE A 90 10.58 5.45 14.05
CA PHE A 90 9.61 6.01 13.10
C PHE A 90 9.19 7.42 13.53
N ASN A 91 8.91 8.29 12.58
CA ASN A 91 8.38 9.63 12.81
C ASN A 91 9.30 10.57 13.62
N GLN A 92 10.60 10.33 13.57
CA GLN A 92 11.61 11.14 14.27
C GLN A 92 12.42 11.98 13.27
N PRO A 93 13.12 13.03 13.74
CA PRO A 93 14.04 13.80 12.90
C PRO A 93 15.03 12.92 12.12
N ALA A 94 15.56 13.46 11.04
CA ALA A 94 16.47 12.74 10.15
C ALA A 94 17.65 12.12 10.92
N GLY A 95 18.07 10.92 10.49
CA GLY A 95 19.14 10.15 11.12
C GLY A 95 18.68 9.19 12.23
N LYS A 96 17.40 9.19 12.61
CA LYS A 96 16.84 8.24 13.58
C LYS A 96 16.17 7.01 12.94
N ALA A 97 15.76 7.12 11.69
CA ALA A 97 15.17 6.03 10.93
C ALA A 97 16.23 5.03 10.42
N LYS A 98 15.79 3.78 10.18
CA LYS A 98 16.55 2.77 9.43
C LYS A 98 15.60 2.18 8.41
N SER A 99 15.42 2.89 7.31
CA SER A 99 14.40 2.62 6.29
C SER A 99 14.88 1.64 5.21
N TRP A 100 13.99 0.73 4.84
CA TRP A 100 14.22 -0.32 3.86
C TRP A 100 12.98 -0.61 3.03
N VAL A 101 13.18 -1.30 1.91
CA VAL A 101 12.17 -2.09 1.22
C VAL A 101 12.61 -3.54 1.25
N TYR A 102 11.77 -4.41 1.79
CA TYR A 102 11.97 -5.86 1.76
C TYR A 102 11.15 -6.43 0.61
N VAL A 103 11.76 -7.35 -0.14
CA VAL A 103 11.15 -7.97 -1.32
C VAL A 103 10.96 -9.46 -1.05
N TYR A 104 9.74 -9.93 -1.21
CA TYR A 104 9.34 -11.31 -1.01
C TYR A 104 8.80 -11.91 -2.30
N ASP A 105 8.96 -13.22 -2.46
CA ASP A 105 8.28 -13.97 -3.51
C ASP A 105 6.78 -14.03 -3.20
N ALA A 106 5.93 -13.68 -4.16
CA ALA A 106 4.48 -13.65 -3.95
C ALA A 106 3.86 -15.05 -3.85
N LYS A 107 4.57 -16.11 -4.27
CA LYS A 107 4.08 -17.49 -4.19
C LYS A 107 4.05 -17.98 -2.75
N ASP A 108 5.18 -17.86 -2.04
CA ASP A 108 5.44 -18.50 -0.76
C ASP A 108 5.97 -17.55 0.34
N LEU A 109 6.01 -16.24 0.05
CA LEU A 109 6.55 -15.20 0.93
C LEU A 109 8.00 -15.42 1.36
N LYS A 110 8.80 -16.16 0.58
CA LYS A 110 10.24 -16.26 0.81
C LYS A 110 10.89 -14.90 0.59
N LEU A 111 11.70 -14.44 1.55
CA LEU A 111 12.46 -13.21 1.41
C LEU A 111 13.50 -13.36 0.27
N LEU A 112 13.43 -12.47 -0.71
CA LEU A 112 14.31 -12.43 -1.88
C LEU A 112 15.42 -11.39 -1.74
N ALA A 113 15.08 -10.19 -1.25
CA ALA A 113 16.04 -9.08 -1.17
C ALA A 113 15.67 -8.07 -0.08
N LYS A 114 16.65 -7.25 0.30
CA LYS A 114 16.49 -6.09 1.17
C LYS A 114 17.22 -4.90 0.55
N HIS A 115 16.51 -3.81 0.34
CA HIS A 115 17.04 -2.59 -0.25
C HIS A 115 17.00 -1.47 0.79
N ARG A 116 18.11 -0.76 0.99
CA ARG A 116 18.12 0.43 1.85
C ARG A 116 17.46 1.58 1.12
N THR A 117 16.65 2.37 1.82
CA THR A 117 16.00 3.58 1.29
C THR A 117 16.41 4.76 2.17
N LEU A 118 17.67 5.17 2.06
CA LEU A 118 18.31 6.12 2.97
C LEU A 118 17.65 7.50 2.93
N GLU A 119 17.02 7.83 1.80
CA GLU A 119 16.36 9.09 1.53
C GLU A 119 15.06 9.22 2.34
N VAL A 120 14.46 8.10 2.77
CA VAL A 120 13.25 8.07 3.61
C VAL A 120 13.63 8.29 5.08
N VAL A 121 14.11 9.50 5.37
CA VAL A 121 14.82 9.84 6.62
C VAL A 121 13.98 9.83 7.90
N HIS A 122 12.65 9.79 7.77
CA HIS A 122 11.70 9.77 8.89
C HIS A 122 11.06 8.40 9.13
N GLY A 123 11.52 7.37 8.42
CA GLY A 123 11.03 6.01 8.51
C GLY A 123 10.09 5.67 7.36
N ALA A 124 10.41 4.62 6.60
CA ALA A 124 9.52 4.08 5.57
C ALA A 124 8.27 3.46 6.23
N GLY A 125 7.11 3.99 5.87
CA GLY A 125 5.80 3.57 6.37
C GLY A 125 5.00 2.81 5.31
N GLY A 126 5.13 3.15 4.03
CA GLY A 126 4.43 2.48 2.95
C GLY A 126 5.13 2.56 1.60
N ILE A 127 4.71 1.69 0.67
CA ILE A 127 5.23 1.63 -0.69
C ILE A 127 4.11 1.35 -1.68
N ALA A 128 4.14 2.02 -2.84
CA ALA A 128 3.20 1.80 -3.93
C ALA A 128 3.90 1.75 -5.30
N ARG A 129 3.35 1.00 -6.25
CA ARG A 129 3.86 0.89 -7.62
C ARG A 129 3.55 2.16 -8.41
N LYS A 130 4.56 2.81 -9.00
CA LYS A 130 4.43 3.98 -9.88
C LYS A 130 5.02 3.69 -11.26
N GLY A 131 4.17 3.34 -12.22
CA GLY A 131 4.63 2.91 -13.55
C GLY A 131 5.58 1.72 -13.42
N LYS A 132 6.82 1.85 -13.90
CA LYS A 132 7.88 0.84 -13.72
C LYS A 132 8.65 0.96 -12.41
N GLY A 133 8.44 2.03 -11.64
CA GLY A 133 9.14 2.29 -10.38
C GLY A 133 8.23 2.20 -9.16
N PHE A 134 8.61 2.88 -8.09
CA PHE A 134 7.91 2.88 -6.82
C PHE A 134 7.86 4.27 -6.19
N LEU A 135 6.84 4.51 -5.38
CA LEU A 135 6.82 5.58 -4.39
C LEU A 135 6.94 4.94 -3.01
N VAL A 136 7.90 5.41 -2.21
CA VAL A 136 7.99 5.11 -0.78
C VAL A 136 7.55 6.35 0.00
N VAL A 137 6.71 6.15 1.01
CA VAL A 137 6.15 7.19 1.88
C VAL A 137 6.39 6.80 3.34
N GLY A 138 6.14 7.71 4.29
CA GLY A 138 6.33 7.36 5.70
C GLY A 138 6.22 8.52 6.66
N GLY A 139 7.06 8.48 7.70
CA GLY A 139 6.96 9.32 8.88
C GLY A 139 7.03 10.83 8.60
N LEU A 140 6.34 11.59 9.45
CA LEU A 140 6.36 13.05 9.52
C LEU A 140 6.54 13.55 10.98
N PRO A 141 7.75 14.00 11.36
CA PRO A 141 7.98 14.53 12.71
C PRO A 141 7.02 15.67 13.05
N LYS A 142 6.65 15.78 14.34
CA LYS A 142 5.74 16.84 14.81
C LYS A 142 6.32 18.22 14.49
N GLY A 143 5.48 19.09 13.94
CA GLY A 143 5.85 20.46 13.55
C GLY A 143 6.46 20.59 12.16
N VAL A 144 6.61 19.49 11.41
CA VAL A 144 6.92 19.54 9.98
C VAL A 144 5.61 19.67 9.20
N GLU A 145 5.52 20.68 8.34
CA GLU A 145 4.29 21.07 7.63
C GLU A 145 4.19 20.50 6.21
N GLU A 146 5.05 19.56 5.85
CA GLU A 146 5.12 18.97 4.51
C GLU A 146 5.35 17.47 4.56
N ASN A 147 4.52 16.71 3.85
CA ASN A 147 4.78 15.29 3.63
C ASN A 147 5.73 15.06 2.46
N TYR A 148 6.38 13.90 2.45
CA TYR A 148 7.30 13.51 1.39
C TYR A 148 6.91 12.17 0.77
N ALA A 149 7.04 12.11 -0.56
CA ALA A 149 7.03 10.86 -1.30
C ALA A 149 8.36 10.71 -2.05
N TYR A 150 8.98 9.54 -1.94
CA TYR A 150 10.30 9.26 -2.48
C TYR A 150 10.14 8.33 -3.67
N GLU A 151 10.51 8.80 -4.85
CA GLU A 151 10.43 8.04 -6.08
C GLU A 151 11.68 7.21 -6.29
N TYR A 152 11.47 5.95 -6.64
CA TYR A 152 12.49 4.98 -6.98
C TYR A 152 12.18 4.35 -8.34
N ASP A 153 13.20 3.89 -9.06
CA ASP A 153 13.03 3.13 -10.29
C ASP A 153 12.66 1.65 -10.04
N SER A 154 12.65 0.83 -11.08
CA SER A 154 12.33 -0.60 -11.00
C SER A 154 13.31 -1.41 -10.16
N GLU A 155 14.53 -0.92 -9.97
CA GLU A 155 15.61 -1.56 -9.23
C GLU A 155 15.73 -1.01 -7.80
N LEU A 156 14.76 -0.20 -7.38
CA LEU A 156 14.76 0.52 -6.09
C LEU A 156 15.96 1.46 -5.93
N ARG A 157 16.43 2.06 -7.03
CA ARG A 157 17.39 3.18 -6.99
C ARG A 157 16.62 4.49 -6.87
N PHE A 158 17.08 5.36 -5.97
CA PHE A 158 16.43 6.64 -5.74
C PHE A 158 16.46 7.53 -6.98
N VAL A 159 15.33 8.14 -7.30
CA VAL A 159 15.15 9.06 -8.43
C VAL A 159 15.00 10.48 -7.91
N LYS A 160 14.00 10.74 -7.08
CA LYS A 160 13.74 12.07 -6.51
C LYS A 160 12.81 12.05 -5.31
N ARG A 161 12.92 13.08 -4.47
CA ARG A 161 11.96 13.37 -3.41
C ARG A 161 10.94 14.38 -3.92
N HIS A 162 9.68 14.10 -3.69
CA HIS A 162 8.56 15.02 -3.90
C HIS A 162 8.14 15.61 -2.57
N VAL A 163 7.88 16.91 -2.56
CA VAL A 163 7.40 17.66 -1.40
C VAL A 163 5.91 17.92 -1.60
N ILE A 164 5.12 17.57 -0.60
CA ILE A 164 3.67 17.72 -0.61
C ILE A 164 3.33 18.72 0.49
N ALA A 165 2.94 19.94 0.10
CA ALA A 165 2.54 21.00 1.01
C ALA A 165 1.17 20.72 1.68
N SER A 166 1.12 19.69 2.51
CA SER A 166 -0.09 19.17 3.15
C SER A 166 -0.47 19.86 4.45
N GLY A 167 0.44 20.65 5.02
CA GLY A 167 0.47 20.90 6.46
C GLY A 167 0.88 19.65 7.23
N TYR A 168 0.94 19.76 8.55
CA TYR A 168 1.20 18.63 9.43
C TYR A 168 0.09 17.57 9.33
N THR A 169 0.49 16.32 9.16
CA THR A 169 -0.37 15.13 9.28
C THR A 169 0.14 14.27 10.42
N LEU A 170 -0.76 13.71 11.24
CA LEU A 170 -0.34 12.84 12.35
C LEU A 170 0.53 11.68 11.82
N LEU A 171 1.75 11.54 12.34
CA LEU A 171 2.73 10.49 12.02
C LEU A 171 3.09 10.30 10.52
N GLY A 172 2.61 11.14 9.61
CA GLY A 172 2.87 11.04 8.18
C GLY A 172 1.95 10.08 7.42
N ILE A 173 2.38 9.70 6.22
CA ILE A 173 1.61 8.86 5.28
C ILE A 173 1.95 7.39 5.54
N GLN A 174 0.90 6.57 5.70
CA GLN A 174 1.04 5.12 5.87
C GLN A 174 0.77 4.35 4.58
N ALA A 175 -0.30 4.69 3.85
CA ALA A 175 -0.70 3.96 2.65
C ALA A 175 -0.83 4.87 1.43
N ALA A 176 -0.46 4.34 0.26
CA ALA A 176 -0.50 5.07 -1.01
C ALA A 176 -1.22 4.26 -2.08
N CYS A 177 -2.24 4.85 -2.69
CA CYS A 177 -3.05 4.20 -3.72
C CYS A 177 -3.13 5.06 -4.97
N ARG A 178 -2.84 4.44 -6.13
CA ARG A 178 -2.98 5.08 -7.43
C ARG A 178 -4.46 5.21 -7.79
N VAL A 179 -4.85 6.38 -8.29
CA VAL A 179 -6.17 6.61 -8.88
C VAL A 179 -6.03 7.13 -10.31
N GLU A 180 -7.16 7.28 -11.03
CA GLU A 180 -7.15 7.68 -12.45
C GLU A 180 -6.40 9.00 -12.69
N LYS A 181 -6.56 9.97 -11.76
CA LYS A 181 -5.89 11.28 -11.80
C LYS A 181 -5.14 11.52 -10.50
N GLY A 182 -3.89 11.05 -10.45
CA GLY A 182 -3.01 11.19 -9.29
C GLY A 182 -3.12 10.07 -8.26
N TRP A 183 -3.08 10.44 -6.98
CA TRP A 183 -2.93 9.50 -5.86
C TRP A 183 -3.79 9.86 -4.65
N LEU A 184 -4.11 8.83 -3.87
CA LEU A 184 -4.62 8.95 -2.52
C LEU A 184 -3.52 8.53 -1.54
N PHE A 185 -3.21 9.39 -0.57
CA PHE A 185 -2.29 9.11 0.52
C PHE A 185 -3.05 9.12 1.85
N ALA A 186 -3.17 7.94 2.46
CA ALA A 186 -3.81 7.78 3.75
C ALA A 186 -2.77 7.97 4.86
N CYS A 187 -3.01 8.97 5.69
CA CYS A 187 -2.17 9.33 6.81
C CYS A 187 -2.72 8.73 8.11
N TYR A 188 -1.87 8.62 9.13
CA TYR A 188 -2.38 8.33 10.47
C TYR A 188 -3.31 9.46 10.94
N GLY A 189 -4.16 9.18 11.91
CA GLY A 189 -5.09 10.18 12.46
C GLY A 189 -6.30 10.48 11.56
N LYS A 190 -6.64 9.55 10.66
CA LYS A 190 -7.86 9.63 9.81
C LYS A 190 -7.84 10.79 8.82
N GLN A 191 -6.71 11.01 8.16
CA GLN A 191 -6.58 12.02 7.13
C GLN A 191 -6.21 11.38 5.80
N LEU A 192 -6.88 11.83 4.74
CA LEU A 192 -6.67 11.37 3.37
C LEU A 192 -6.31 12.56 2.50
N LEU A 193 -5.11 12.51 1.94
CA LEU A 193 -4.64 13.50 0.97
C LEU A 193 -4.94 12.98 -0.43
N ARG A 194 -5.47 13.85 -1.29
CA ARG A 194 -5.48 13.65 -2.73
C ARG A 194 -4.42 14.53 -3.35
N VAL A 195 -3.59 13.94 -4.20
CA VAL A 195 -2.56 14.66 -4.96
C VAL A 195 -2.72 14.36 -6.45
N ASP A 196 -2.25 15.26 -7.31
CA ASP A 196 -2.24 15.06 -8.76
C ASP A 196 -1.09 14.13 -9.21
N ASP A 197 -0.94 13.93 -10.52
CA ASP A 197 0.13 13.10 -11.08
C ASP A 197 1.55 13.65 -10.86
N SER A 198 1.64 14.96 -10.60
CA SER A 198 2.88 15.63 -10.23
C SER A 198 3.09 15.66 -8.70
N LEU A 199 2.25 14.94 -7.95
CA LEU A 199 2.23 14.87 -6.49
C LEU A 199 2.01 16.23 -5.79
N ARG A 200 1.31 17.15 -6.46
CA ARG A 200 0.85 18.40 -5.83
C ARG A 200 -0.46 18.16 -5.10
N LEU A 201 -0.61 18.74 -3.91
CA LEU A 201 -1.83 18.61 -3.13
C LEU A 201 -3.05 19.16 -3.90
N VAL A 202 -4.09 18.35 -3.97
CA VAL A 202 -5.40 18.71 -4.53
C VAL A 202 -6.42 18.91 -3.41
N SER A 203 -6.44 18.01 -2.43
CA SER A 203 -7.31 18.14 -1.26
C SER A 203 -6.81 17.34 -0.06
N SER A 204 -7.29 17.72 1.12
CA SER A 204 -7.06 17.03 2.39
C SER A 204 -8.40 16.86 3.10
N ARG A 205 -8.80 15.63 3.39
CA ARG A 205 -10.13 15.30 3.93
C ARG A 205 -10.03 14.32 5.10
N PRO A 206 -10.95 14.37 6.07
CA PRO A 206 -11.01 13.38 7.13
C PRO A 206 -11.54 12.04 6.56
N PHE A 207 -10.68 11.02 6.52
CA PHE A 207 -11.07 9.65 6.19
C PHE A 207 -10.03 8.67 6.74
N ASP A 208 -10.50 7.58 7.36
CA ASP A 208 -9.62 6.55 7.91
C ASP A 208 -9.31 5.49 6.85
N ALA A 209 -8.09 5.46 6.35
CA ALA A 209 -7.62 4.44 5.40
C ALA A 209 -6.16 4.06 5.61
N ALA A 210 -5.57 4.45 6.76
CA ALA A 210 -4.14 4.35 6.99
C ALA A 210 -3.62 2.92 6.91
N ILE A 211 -4.44 1.93 7.28
CA ILE A 211 -4.03 0.51 7.38
C ILE A 211 -4.24 -0.30 6.09
N GLY A 212 -4.52 0.34 4.96
CA GLY A 212 -4.52 -0.30 3.64
C GLY A 212 -5.71 0.08 2.75
N MET A 213 -5.43 0.19 1.45
CA MET A 213 -6.39 0.47 0.40
C MET A 213 -6.11 -0.41 -0.82
N VAL A 214 -7.10 -1.16 -1.28
CA VAL A 214 -6.99 -2.00 -2.49
C VAL A 214 -7.92 -1.43 -3.56
N PRO A 215 -7.40 -0.95 -4.71
CA PRO A 215 -8.26 -0.50 -5.81
C PRO A 215 -8.93 -1.71 -6.50
N LEU A 216 -10.24 -1.63 -6.72
CA LEU A 216 -11.03 -2.63 -7.45
C LEU A 216 -11.43 -2.14 -8.85
N GLY A 217 -11.08 -0.90 -9.22
CA GLY A 217 -11.44 -0.25 -10.47
C GLY A 217 -11.43 1.27 -10.32
N LYS A 218 -11.93 2.00 -11.33
CA LYS A 218 -11.80 3.47 -11.42
C LYS A 218 -12.26 4.24 -10.18
N ALA A 219 -13.34 3.80 -9.52
CA ALA A 219 -13.94 4.49 -8.39
C ALA A 219 -14.29 3.57 -7.22
N ASN A 220 -13.91 2.29 -7.28
CA ASN A 220 -14.22 1.31 -6.25
C ASN A 220 -12.95 0.85 -5.57
N PHE A 221 -13.01 0.75 -4.25
CA PHE A 221 -11.90 0.36 -3.39
C PHE A 221 -12.41 -0.64 -2.37
N GLN A 222 -11.47 -1.37 -1.79
CA GLN A 222 -11.63 -1.93 -0.47
C GLN A 222 -10.68 -1.23 0.49
N ILE A 223 -11.15 -0.93 1.69
CA ILE A 223 -10.34 -0.31 2.73
C ILE A 223 -10.21 -1.29 3.89
N ALA A 224 -9.00 -1.41 4.42
CA ALA A 224 -8.75 -2.30 5.52
C ALA A 224 -9.26 -1.72 6.85
N ARG A 225 -9.76 -2.61 7.71
CA ARG A 225 -10.32 -2.30 9.03
C ARG A 225 -9.90 -3.36 10.03
N HIS A 226 -9.60 -2.93 11.25
CA HIS A 226 -9.69 -3.81 12.40
C HIS A 226 -11.15 -4.00 12.83
N PHE A 227 -11.49 -5.19 13.34
CA PHE A 227 -12.86 -5.51 13.73
C PHE A 227 -12.92 -6.48 14.91
N GLY A 228 -14.09 -6.53 15.56
CA GLY A 228 -14.36 -7.40 16.69
C GLY A 228 -13.73 -6.94 18.00
N LYS A 229 -13.99 -7.69 19.08
CA LYS A 229 -13.42 -7.44 20.42
C LYS A 229 -11.96 -7.91 20.54
N VAL A 230 -11.58 -8.90 19.73
CA VAL A 230 -10.22 -9.44 19.69
C VAL A 230 -9.36 -8.49 18.86
N LYS A 231 -8.26 -8.00 19.45
CA LYS A 231 -7.36 -7.08 18.77
C LYS A 231 -6.74 -7.73 17.53
N TYR A 232 -6.47 -6.89 16.52
CA TYR A 232 -5.66 -7.21 15.34
C TYR A 232 -6.17 -8.34 14.44
N ARG A 233 -7.49 -8.54 14.43
CA ARG A 233 -8.18 -9.14 13.29
C ARG A 233 -8.39 -8.08 12.22
N ALA A 234 -8.29 -8.45 10.95
CA ALA A 234 -8.39 -7.51 9.84
C ALA A 234 -9.42 -7.95 8.80
N LYS A 235 -10.07 -6.98 8.18
CA LYS A 235 -10.97 -7.19 7.05
C LYS A 235 -10.85 -6.08 6.03
N LEU A 236 -11.22 -6.36 4.80
CA LEU A 236 -11.46 -5.38 3.75
C LEU A 236 -12.95 -5.10 3.66
N VAL A 237 -13.31 -3.81 3.65
CA VAL A 237 -14.71 -3.37 3.46
C VAL A 237 -14.83 -2.57 2.16
N PRO A 238 -15.90 -2.76 1.37
CA PRO A 238 -16.12 -2.01 0.15
C PRO A 238 -16.26 -0.51 0.41
N CYS A 239 -15.71 0.28 -0.51
CA CYS A 239 -15.70 1.72 -0.47
C CYS A 239 -15.76 2.27 -1.89
N ARG A 240 -16.27 3.49 -2.07
CA ARG A 240 -16.26 4.20 -3.35
C ARG A 240 -15.66 5.59 -3.19
N ALA A 241 -15.05 6.08 -4.26
CA ALA A 241 -14.64 7.48 -4.36
C ALA A 241 -15.87 8.39 -4.20
N ASP A 242 -15.66 9.50 -3.51
CA ASP A 242 -16.65 10.57 -3.33
C ASP A 242 -15.94 11.91 -3.51
N GLU A 243 -16.50 12.80 -4.33
CA GLU A 243 -15.85 14.06 -4.66
C GLU A 243 -15.74 15.01 -3.44
N THR A 244 -16.65 14.89 -2.49
CA THR A 244 -16.70 15.74 -1.30
C THR A 244 -15.86 15.15 -0.17
N ARG A 245 -16.03 13.85 0.10
CA ARG A 245 -15.47 13.13 1.26
C ARG A 245 -14.18 12.38 0.92
N GLY A 246 -13.78 12.34 -0.34
CA GLY A 246 -12.67 11.52 -0.85
C GLY A 246 -13.09 10.06 -1.04
N LEU A 247 -13.55 9.43 0.04
CA LEU A 247 -14.02 8.06 0.07
C LEU A 247 -15.27 7.92 0.97
N VAL A 248 -16.19 7.02 0.61
CA VAL A 248 -17.35 6.65 1.44
C VAL A 248 -17.51 5.13 1.45
N ALA A 249 -17.72 4.55 2.64
CA ALA A 249 -18.06 3.14 2.76
C ALA A 249 -19.37 2.86 2.00
N LYS A 250 -19.46 1.69 1.37
CA LYS A 250 -20.72 1.23 0.78
C LYS A 250 -21.61 0.59 1.84
#